data_AF-A0A0M3IMW9-F1
#
_entry.id   AF-A0A0M3IMW9-F1
#
_cell.length_a   1.000
_cell.length_b   1.000
_cell.length_c   1.000
_cell.angle_alpha   90.00
_cell.angle_beta   90.00
_cell.angle_gamma   90.00
#
_symmetry.space_group_name_H-M   'P 1'
#
loop_
_entity.id
_entity.type
_entity.pdbx_description
1 polymer ?
#
loop_
_entity_poly.entity_id
_entity_poly.type
_entity_poly.pdbx_seq_one_letter_code
_entity_poly.pdbx_strand_id
1 'polypeptide(L)'
;MMLSAGISGTLRSTRRLHRMLIRRAASSSESSTTQSPNNIAEANSGLDHIVESVGTTSSDPSTQQRETSFAHLLRHSKFMQLGDFDGRIVSGKIVHRVCDDLYIDIGLKFNAVCKAPSVNSEKYVIGANVLVRLHDPELSERFLGARRDLTLLEADATLIRLYGAGSSSRKAARKGERLERRHEERSTSDGLGEGHEPASL
;
A
#
# COMPACT_ATOMS: atom_id res chain seq x y z
N MET A 1 -24.98 -60.50 35.22
CA MET A 1 -23.53 -60.48 35.47
C MET A 1 -22.82 -60.47 34.13
N MET A 2 -22.02 -59.44 33.83
CA MET A 2 -20.87 -59.39 32.91
C MET A 2 -20.55 -57.90 32.70
N LEU A 3 -19.57 -57.42 33.46
CA LEU A 3 -19.03 -56.07 33.42
C LEU A 3 -18.01 -55.99 32.27
N SER A 4 -18.12 -54.98 31.41
CA SER A 4 -17.06 -54.63 30.45
C SER A 4 -16.45 -53.29 30.86
N ALA A 5 -15.19 -53.33 31.29
CA ALA A 5 -14.41 -52.18 31.73
C ALA A 5 -13.93 -51.35 30.53
N GLY A 6 -14.20 -50.04 30.56
CA GLY A 6 -13.64 -49.07 29.61
C GLY A 6 -12.23 -48.65 30.02
N ILE A 7 -11.26 -48.80 29.11
CA ILE A 7 -9.88 -48.36 29.31
C ILE A 7 -9.76 -46.95 28.71
N SER A 8 -9.69 -45.94 29.59
CA SER A 8 -9.45 -44.55 29.19
C SER A 8 -7.94 -44.31 29.11
N GLY A 9 -7.40 -44.28 27.89
CA GLY A 9 -5.99 -43.97 27.63
C GLY A 9 -5.79 -42.47 27.40
N THR A 10 -5.23 -41.75 28.36
CA THR A 10 -4.78 -40.37 28.17
C THR A 10 -3.39 -40.34 27.52
N LEU A 11 -3.31 -39.92 26.26
CA LEU A 11 -2.04 -39.75 25.54
C LEU A 11 -1.40 -38.40 25.94
N ARG A 12 -0.30 -38.42 26.70
CA ARG A 12 0.48 -37.22 27.02
C ARG A 12 1.46 -36.92 25.89
N SER A 13 1.19 -35.86 25.12
CA SER A 13 2.10 -35.36 24.08
C SER A 13 3.14 -34.43 24.70
N THR A 14 4.37 -34.91 24.88
CA THR A 14 5.50 -34.05 25.27
C THR A 14 6.11 -33.42 24.02
N ARG A 15 5.85 -32.15 23.76
CA ARG A 15 6.57 -31.37 22.75
C ARG A 15 7.96 -31.01 23.29
N ARG A 16 9.01 -31.68 22.80
CA ARG A 16 10.40 -31.23 23.00
C ARG A 16 10.61 -29.98 22.15
N LEU A 17 10.82 -28.84 22.78
CA LEU A 17 11.30 -27.63 22.10
C LEU A 17 12.78 -27.82 21.77
N HIS A 18 13.11 -28.07 20.50
CA HIS A 18 14.48 -27.99 20.01
C HIS A 18 14.85 -26.52 19.83
N ARG A 19 15.71 -26.00 20.73
CA ARG A 19 16.33 -24.69 20.60
C ARG A 19 17.50 -24.79 19.62
N MET A 20 17.23 -24.57 18.33
CA MET A 20 18.28 -24.57 17.30
C MET A 20 19.02 -23.23 17.33
N LEU A 21 20.27 -23.24 17.79
CA LEU A 21 21.18 -22.11 17.66
C LEU A 21 21.71 -22.09 16.22
N ILE A 22 21.25 -21.13 15.41
CA ILE A 22 21.84 -20.88 14.09
C ILE A 22 23.21 -20.23 14.30
N ARG A 23 24.28 -21.00 14.12
CA ARG A 23 25.64 -20.49 13.94
C ARG A 23 25.70 -19.81 12.56
N ARG A 24 25.82 -18.49 12.56
CA ARG A 24 26.09 -17.69 11.36
C ARG A 24 27.55 -17.92 10.95
N ALA A 25 27.78 -18.78 9.96
CA ALA A 25 29.06 -18.87 9.28
C ALA A 25 29.15 -17.71 8.27
N ALA A 26 30.05 -16.77 8.53
CA ALA A 26 30.47 -15.81 7.52
C ALA A 26 31.44 -16.53 6.57
N SER A 27 31.01 -16.79 5.34
CA SER A 27 31.92 -17.20 4.27
C SER A 27 32.59 -15.95 3.72
N SER A 28 33.83 -15.73 4.12
CA SER A 28 34.75 -14.77 3.50
C SER A 28 35.18 -15.34 2.14
N SER A 29 34.70 -14.75 1.06
CA SER A 29 35.22 -15.04 -0.28
C SER A 29 36.59 -14.38 -0.43
N GLU A 30 37.61 -15.19 -0.66
CA GLU A 30 38.96 -14.74 -0.98
C GLU A 30 38.96 -14.09 -2.37
N SER A 31 39.41 -12.84 -2.44
CA SER A 31 39.64 -12.11 -3.66
C SER A 31 40.98 -12.52 -4.27
N SER A 32 40.97 -13.13 -5.45
CA SER A 32 42.17 -13.28 -6.26
C SER A 32 42.60 -11.91 -6.83
N THR A 33 43.72 -11.41 -6.34
CA THR A 33 44.40 -10.21 -6.83
C THR A 33 45.02 -10.44 -8.20
N THR A 34 44.57 -9.68 -9.19
CA THR A 34 45.37 -9.29 -10.36
C THR A 34 45.29 -7.77 -10.51
N GLN A 35 46.42 -7.10 -10.26
CA GLN A 35 46.75 -5.68 -10.51
C GLN A 35 46.52 -5.36 -12.00
N SER A 36 46.13 -4.19 -12.55
CA SER A 36 45.95 -2.76 -12.19
C SER A 36 45.28 -2.08 -13.44
N PRO A 37 45.13 -0.75 -13.59
CA PRO A 37 44.54 0.27 -12.72
C PRO A 37 43.44 1.12 -13.44
N ASN A 38 42.71 1.94 -12.65
CA ASN A 38 41.98 3.15 -13.04
C ASN A 38 40.82 3.03 -14.05
N ASN A 39 39.57 3.01 -13.55
CA ASN A 39 38.38 3.75 -14.06
C ASN A 39 37.08 3.19 -13.42
N ILE A 40 36.98 3.23 -12.08
CA ILE A 40 35.74 2.83 -11.37
C ILE A 40 35.05 4.06 -10.73
N ALA A 41 35.68 5.23 -10.76
CA ALA A 41 35.11 6.46 -10.20
C ALA A 41 33.97 7.07 -11.05
N GLU A 42 33.88 6.75 -12.33
CA GLU A 42 32.92 7.41 -13.25
C GLU A 42 31.55 6.73 -13.33
N ALA A 43 31.39 5.52 -12.79
CA ALA A 43 30.11 4.80 -12.82
C ALA A 43 29.21 5.06 -11.59
N ASN A 44 29.77 5.63 -10.51
CA ASN A 44 29.03 5.88 -9.25
C ASN A 44 28.55 7.34 -9.10
N SER A 45 29.09 8.27 -9.90
CA SER A 45 28.74 9.70 -9.84
C SER A 45 27.27 9.98 -10.22
N GLY A 46 26.67 9.10 -11.02
CA GLY A 46 25.27 9.21 -11.42
C GLY A 46 24.27 8.97 -10.28
N LEU A 47 24.66 8.21 -9.24
CA LEU A 47 23.80 7.97 -8.08
C LEU A 47 23.95 9.07 -7.02
N ASP A 48 25.15 9.62 -6.85
CA ASP A 48 25.42 10.70 -5.89
C ASP A 48 24.65 11.99 -6.23
N HIS A 49 24.45 12.28 -7.52
CA HIS A 49 23.67 13.44 -7.95
C HIS A 49 22.15 13.27 -7.74
N ILE A 50 21.65 12.03 -7.74
CA ILE A 50 20.23 11.74 -7.53
C ILE A 50 19.86 11.90 -6.05
N VAL A 51 20.74 11.50 -5.13
CA VAL A 51 20.47 11.61 -3.69
C VAL A 51 20.44 13.07 -3.22
N GLU A 52 21.26 13.93 -3.81
CA GLU A 52 21.29 15.36 -3.49
C GLU A 52 20.07 16.11 -4.06
N SER A 53 19.57 15.68 -5.22
CA SER A 53 18.40 16.27 -5.87
C SER A 53 17.07 15.97 -5.15
N VAL A 54 16.99 14.89 -4.36
CA VAL A 54 15.79 14.51 -3.59
C VAL A 54 15.70 15.23 -2.24
N GLY A 55 16.80 15.82 -1.75
CA GLY A 55 16.86 16.52 -0.46
C GLY A 55 16.37 17.97 -0.46
N THR A 56 16.18 18.58 -1.63
CA THR A 56 15.99 20.04 -1.74
C THR A 56 14.53 20.41 -2.01
N THR A 57 13.63 20.11 -1.07
CA THR A 57 12.33 20.79 -0.99
C THR A 57 12.38 21.80 0.15
N SER A 58 12.60 23.08 -0.21
CA SER A 58 12.34 24.31 0.55
C SER A 58 11.87 24.12 2.01
N SER A 59 12.81 24.09 2.96
CA SER A 59 12.51 24.09 4.38
C SER A 59 12.30 25.52 4.90
N ASP A 60 11.10 25.80 5.40
CA ASP A 60 10.86 26.90 6.35
C ASP A 60 11.85 26.77 7.53
N PRO A 61 12.50 27.87 7.98
CA PRO A 61 13.58 27.82 8.96
C PRO A 61 13.14 27.49 10.41
N SER A 62 11.87 27.15 10.65
CA SER A 62 11.31 26.94 12.01
C SER A 62 11.26 25.48 12.46
N THR A 63 11.57 24.51 11.59
CA THR A 63 11.72 23.11 11.96
C THR A 63 13.15 22.67 11.70
N GLN A 64 13.96 22.60 12.76
CA GLN A 64 15.20 21.83 12.77
C GLN A 64 14.84 20.35 12.57
N GLN A 65 14.65 19.97 11.30
CA GLN A 65 14.39 18.60 10.92
C GLN A 65 15.71 17.87 11.13
N ARG A 66 15.89 17.28 12.32
CA ARG A 66 17.06 16.42 12.59
C ARG A 66 17.14 15.43 11.44
N GLU A 67 18.27 15.43 10.75
CA GLU A 67 18.53 14.48 9.68
C GLU A 67 18.36 13.07 10.22
N THR A 68 17.28 12.41 9.80
CA THR A 68 17.00 11.04 10.23
C THR A 68 17.74 10.10 9.28
N SER A 69 18.54 9.19 9.85
CA SER A 69 19.23 8.19 9.03
C SER A 69 18.24 7.30 8.27
N PHE A 70 18.64 6.79 7.11
CA PHE A 70 17.87 5.81 6.35
C PHE A 70 17.45 4.60 7.21
N ALA A 71 18.35 4.10 8.06
CA ALA A 71 18.05 2.98 8.95
C ALA A 71 16.92 3.30 9.94
N HIS A 72 16.84 4.55 10.42
CA HIS A 72 15.74 4.99 11.27
C HIS A 72 14.42 5.04 10.47
N LEU A 73 14.41 5.65 9.29
CA LEU A 73 13.22 5.71 8.43
C LEU A 73 12.72 4.31 8.04
N LEU A 74 13.62 3.41 7.63
CA LEU A 74 13.26 2.05 7.25
C LEU A 74 12.64 1.29 8.43
N ARG A 75 13.29 1.30 9.61
CA ARG A 75 12.77 0.63 10.82
C ARG A 75 11.40 1.14 11.26
N HIS A 76 11.11 2.42 11.05
CA HIS A 76 9.83 3.04 11.39
C HIS A 76 8.82 3.10 10.23
N SER A 77 9.15 2.54 9.06
CA SER A 77 8.26 2.49 7.90
C SER A 77 7.05 1.57 8.12
N LYS A 78 5.94 1.85 7.42
CA LYS A 78 4.76 0.98 7.45
C LYS A 78 5.04 -0.42 6.90
N PHE A 79 5.95 -0.52 5.95
CA PHE A 79 6.44 -1.78 5.40
C PHE A 79 7.06 -2.66 6.49
N MET A 80 8.00 -2.14 7.28
CA MET A 80 8.60 -2.90 8.40
C MET A 80 7.61 -3.16 9.54
N GLN A 81 6.64 -2.25 9.77
CA GLN A 81 5.60 -2.45 10.78
C GLN A 81 4.59 -3.55 10.41
N LEU A 82 4.41 -3.87 9.12
CA LEU A 82 3.45 -4.87 8.66
C LEU A 82 3.83 -6.29 9.12
N GLY A 83 5.13 -6.57 9.19
CA GLY A 83 5.67 -7.85 9.60
C GLY A 83 5.39 -8.94 8.56
N ASP A 84 4.90 -10.09 9.03
CA ASP A 84 4.44 -11.16 8.15
C ASP A 84 3.27 -10.69 7.27
N PHE A 85 3.36 -11.00 5.97
CA PHE A 85 2.42 -10.53 4.95
C PHE A 85 1.20 -11.43 4.82
N ASP A 86 1.35 -12.74 5.06
CA ASP A 86 0.32 -13.73 4.78
C ASP A 86 -0.97 -13.43 5.57
N GLY A 87 -2.06 -13.26 4.84
CA GLY A 87 -3.38 -12.95 5.40
C GLY A 87 -3.57 -11.52 5.89
N ARG A 88 -2.57 -10.62 5.76
CA ARG A 88 -2.71 -9.21 6.19
C ARG A 88 -3.67 -8.46 5.30
N ILE A 89 -4.53 -7.64 5.93
CA ILE A 89 -5.43 -6.75 5.19
C ILE A 89 -4.77 -5.38 5.06
N VAL A 90 -4.68 -4.91 3.82
CA VAL A 90 -4.02 -3.66 3.45
C VAL A 90 -4.90 -2.87 2.48
N SER A 91 -4.77 -1.55 2.52
CA SER A 91 -5.45 -0.67 1.56
C SER A 91 -4.61 -0.55 0.30
N GLY A 92 -5.26 -0.65 -0.86
CA GLY A 92 -4.64 -0.39 -2.16
C GLY A 92 -5.49 0.55 -3.01
N LYS A 93 -4.93 0.95 -4.15
CA LYS A 93 -5.58 1.80 -5.14
C LYS A 93 -5.50 1.12 -6.50
N ILE A 94 -6.61 1.06 -7.23
CA ILE A 94 -6.61 0.53 -8.59
C ILE A 94 -5.87 1.54 -9.48
N VAL A 95 -4.75 1.14 -10.07
CA VAL A 95 -3.93 2.01 -10.94
C VAL A 95 -4.16 1.73 -12.42
N HIS A 96 -4.56 0.51 -12.76
CA HIS A 96 -4.88 0.12 -14.12
C HIS A 96 -5.97 -0.95 -14.14
N ARG A 97 -6.75 -1.00 -15.22
CA ARG A 97 -7.78 -2.02 -15.43
C ARG A 97 -7.73 -2.48 -16.88
N VAL A 98 -7.61 -3.79 -17.08
CA VAL A 98 -7.68 -4.43 -18.40
C VAL A 98 -8.80 -5.43 -18.35
N CYS A 99 -9.89 -5.18 -19.09
CA CYS A 99 -11.08 -6.03 -19.04
C CYS A 99 -11.60 -6.21 -17.59
N ASP A 100 -11.48 -7.42 -17.05
CA ASP A 100 -11.84 -7.81 -15.70
C ASP A 100 -10.64 -7.87 -14.74
N ASP A 101 -9.41 -7.66 -15.20
CA ASP A 101 -8.21 -7.60 -14.37
C ASP A 101 -7.98 -6.21 -13.78
N LEU A 102 -7.81 -6.15 -12.47
CA LEU A 102 -7.54 -4.94 -11.70
C LEU A 102 -6.10 -4.96 -11.20
N TYR A 103 -5.29 -4.02 -11.66
CA TYR A 103 -3.95 -3.80 -11.13
C TYR A 103 -4.05 -2.85 -9.94
N ILE A 104 -3.68 -3.33 -8.75
CA ILE A 104 -3.86 -2.66 -7.48
C ILE A 104 -2.47 -2.37 -6.90
N ASP A 105 -2.17 -1.08 -6.74
CA ASP A 105 -0.99 -0.62 -6.01
C ASP A 105 -1.30 -0.61 -4.50
N ILE A 106 -0.46 -1.30 -3.73
CA ILE A 106 -0.58 -1.45 -2.27
C ILE A 106 0.57 -0.68 -1.55
N GLY A 107 1.41 0.04 -2.31
CA GLY A 107 2.60 0.72 -1.79
C GLY A 107 3.78 -0.22 -1.56
N LEU A 108 3.76 -1.40 -2.16
CA LEU A 108 4.88 -2.34 -2.22
C LEU A 108 5.57 -2.24 -3.59
N LYS A 109 6.55 -3.10 -3.85
CA LYS A 109 7.34 -3.09 -5.09
C LYS A 109 6.51 -3.45 -6.32
N PHE A 110 5.61 -4.42 -6.19
CA PHE A 110 4.78 -4.92 -7.27
C PHE A 110 3.30 -4.69 -7.00
N ASN A 111 2.53 -4.49 -8.07
CA ASN A 111 1.09 -4.42 -8.00
C ASN A 111 0.53 -5.82 -7.77
N ALA A 112 -0.59 -5.91 -7.06
CA ALA A 112 -1.40 -7.12 -7.06
C ALA A 112 -2.39 -7.08 -8.22
N VAL A 113 -2.57 -8.22 -8.89
CA VAL A 113 -3.55 -8.37 -9.97
C VAL A 113 -4.73 -9.19 -9.45
N CYS A 114 -5.91 -8.59 -9.42
CA CYS A 114 -7.13 -9.25 -8.95
C CYS A 114 -8.24 -9.15 -9.98
N LYS A 115 -9.07 -10.19 -10.08
CA LYS A 115 -10.30 -10.15 -10.88
C LYS A 115 -11.35 -9.23 -10.26
N ALA A 116 -12.00 -8.44 -11.09
CA ALA A 116 -13.13 -7.62 -10.71
C ALA A 116 -14.30 -8.52 -10.28
N PRO A 117 -14.97 -8.23 -9.14
CA PRO A 117 -16.12 -9.01 -8.72
C PRO A 117 -17.25 -8.92 -9.75
N SER A 118 -17.98 -10.01 -9.97
CA SER A 118 -19.13 -10.03 -10.88
C SER A 118 -20.24 -9.06 -10.44
N VAL A 119 -20.40 -8.87 -9.14
CA VAL A 119 -21.37 -7.95 -8.54
C VAL A 119 -20.74 -6.57 -8.36
N ASN A 120 -21.40 -5.53 -8.86
CA ASN A 120 -20.96 -4.13 -8.78
C ASN A 120 -19.57 -3.86 -9.42
N SER A 121 -19.20 -4.60 -10.48
CA SER A 121 -17.89 -4.48 -11.14
C SER A 121 -17.61 -3.06 -11.67
N GLU A 122 -18.67 -2.32 -11.99
CA GLU A 122 -18.64 -0.95 -12.49
C GLU A 122 -18.09 0.06 -11.48
N LYS A 123 -18.10 -0.28 -10.17
CA LYS A 123 -17.57 0.58 -9.11
C LYS A 123 -16.05 0.43 -8.93
N TYR A 124 -15.47 -0.64 -9.45
CA TYR A 124 -14.01 -0.90 -9.40
C TYR A 124 -13.34 -0.22 -10.60
N VAL A 125 -13.26 1.10 -10.55
CA VAL A 125 -12.62 1.94 -11.57
C VAL A 125 -11.20 2.33 -11.18
N ILE A 126 -10.42 2.77 -12.15
CA ILE A 126 -9.09 3.33 -11.90
C ILE A 126 -9.21 4.50 -10.92
N GLY A 127 -8.35 4.51 -9.91
CA GLY A 127 -8.33 5.47 -8.82
C GLY A 127 -9.17 5.09 -7.60
N ALA A 128 -10.01 4.07 -7.69
CA ALA A 128 -10.78 3.60 -6.55
C ALA A 128 -9.86 2.96 -5.49
N ASN A 129 -10.12 3.28 -4.22
CA ASN A 129 -9.44 2.63 -3.12
C ASN A 129 -10.14 1.31 -2.79
N VAL A 130 -9.36 0.30 -2.47
CA VAL A 130 -9.82 -1.06 -2.16
C VAL A 130 -9.12 -1.58 -0.91
N LEU A 131 -9.72 -2.57 -0.27
CA LEU A 131 -9.04 -3.43 0.69
C LEU A 131 -8.73 -4.75 0.02
N VAL A 132 -7.50 -5.20 0.19
CA VAL A 132 -7.02 -6.50 -0.30
C VAL A 132 -6.40 -7.27 0.86
N ARG A 133 -6.47 -8.59 0.78
CA ARG A 133 -5.74 -9.50 1.65
C ARG A 133 -4.46 -9.89 0.92
N LEU A 134 -3.32 -9.45 1.43
CA LEU A 134 -2.02 -9.79 0.87
C LEU A 134 -1.65 -11.22 1.27
N HIS A 135 -1.11 -12.00 0.34
CA HIS A 135 -0.57 -13.34 0.58
C HIS A 135 0.94 -13.33 0.37
N ASP A 136 1.38 -12.89 -0.81
CA ASP A 136 2.79 -12.80 -1.18
C ASP A 136 3.10 -11.43 -1.82
N PRO A 137 4.08 -10.66 -1.32
CA PRO A 137 4.50 -9.41 -1.97
C PRO A 137 5.25 -9.59 -3.31
N GLU A 138 5.77 -10.78 -3.64
CA GLU A 138 6.41 -11.09 -4.93
C GLU A 138 6.27 -12.57 -5.29
N LEU A 139 5.41 -12.89 -6.27
CA LEU A 139 5.29 -14.25 -6.78
C LEU A 139 6.57 -14.68 -7.49
N SER A 140 7.37 -15.48 -6.78
CA SER A 140 8.63 -16.01 -7.27
C SER A 140 8.86 -17.45 -6.81
N GLU A 141 9.37 -18.29 -7.71
CA GLU A 141 9.62 -19.70 -7.44
C GLU A 141 10.87 -20.19 -8.18
N ARG A 142 11.54 -21.21 -7.62
CA ARG A 142 12.67 -21.90 -8.24
C ARG A 142 12.27 -23.29 -8.70
N PHE A 143 12.29 -23.49 -10.01
CA PHE A 143 12.07 -24.79 -10.62
C PHE A 143 13.35 -25.63 -10.71
N LEU A 144 13.20 -26.94 -10.85
CA LEU A 144 14.32 -27.86 -11.02
C LEU A 144 15.13 -27.50 -12.28
N GLY A 145 16.45 -27.47 -12.14
CA GLY A 145 17.36 -27.08 -13.23
C GLY A 145 17.54 -25.57 -13.40
N ALA A 146 16.74 -24.73 -12.71
CA ALA A 146 16.92 -23.29 -12.72
C ALA A 146 18.12 -22.88 -11.85
N ARG A 147 18.97 -21.98 -12.38
CA ARG A 147 20.11 -21.40 -11.63
C ARG A 147 19.68 -20.26 -10.69
N ARG A 148 18.54 -19.65 -10.96
CA ARG A 148 17.97 -18.49 -10.27
C ARG A 148 16.46 -18.61 -10.22
N ASP A 149 15.84 -17.83 -9.34
CA ASP A 149 14.39 -17.81 -9.19
C ASP A 149 13.76 -17.14 -10.41
N LEU A 150 12.56 -17.60 -10.77
CA LEU A 150 11.69 -16.96 -11.74
C LEU A 150 10.65 -16.16 -10.97
N THR A 151 10.40 -14.92 -11.39
CA THR A 151 9.44 -14.01 -10.75
C THR A 151 8.43 -13.57 -11.79
N LEU A 152 7.16 -13.50 -11.39
CA LEU A 152 6.07 -12.99 -12.24
C LEU A 152 5.98 -11.46 -12.22
N LEU A 153 6.75 -10.80 -11.35
CA LEU A 153 6.74 -9.33 -11.16
C LEU A 153 5.35 -8.80 -10.74
N GLU A 154 4.62 -9.60 -9.97
CA GLU A 154 3.32 -9.27 -9.40
C GLU A 154 3.21 -9.81 -7.97
N ALA A 155 2.38 -9.15 -7.16
CA ALA A 155 2.05 -9.61 -5.81
C ALA A 155 0.78 -10.47 -5.85
N ASP A 156 0.70 -11.47 -4.97
CA ASP A 156 -0.52 -12.25 -4.76
C ASP A 156 -1.38 -11.62 -3.67
N ALA A 157 -2.62 -11.29 -4.02
CA ALA A 157 -3.60 -10.78 -3.08
C ALA A 157 -5.02 -11.16 -3.49
N THR A 158 -5.91 -11.22 -2.50
CA THR A 158 -7.34 -11.37 -2.71
C THR A 158 -8.06 -10.04 -2.49
N LEU A 159 -8.78 -9.57 -3.52
CA LEU A 159 -9.64 -8.40 -3.40
C LEU A 159 -10.81 -8.67 -2.44
N ILE A 160 -10.96 -7.81 -1.43
CA ILE A 160 -12.03 -7.93 -0.43
C ILE A 160 -13.21 -7.03 -0.79
N ARG A 161 -12.97 -5.72 -0.89
CA ARG A 161 -14.02 -4.71 -1.12
C ARG A 161 -13.46 -3.34 -1.49
N LEU A 162 -14.33 -2.46 -1.96
CA LEU A 162 -14.06 -1.02 -2.02
C LEU A 162 -13.83 -0.42 -0.63
N TYR A 163 -12.96 0.58 -0.58
CA TYR A 163 -12.56 1.34 0.61
C TYR A 163 -12.82 2.83 0.39
N GLY A 164 -13.29 3.55 1.42
CA GLY A 164 -13.44 5.01 1.35
C GLY A 164 -14.57 5.57 0.46
N ALA A 165 -15.38 4.73 -0.19
CA ALA A 165 -16.51 5.16 -1.05
C ALA A 165 -17.54 6.06 -0.34
N GLY A 166 -17.55 6.09 0.99
CA GLY A 166 -18.44 6.92 1.78
C GLY A 166 -18.05 8.40 1.92
N SER A 167 -16.80 8.84 1.67
CA SER A 167 -16.38 10.21 1.99
C SER A 167 -16.41 11.19 0.81
N SER A 168 -16.11 10.71 -0.41
CA SER A 168 -16.09 11.57 -1.60
C SER A 168 -17.49 11.95 -2.06
N SER A 169 -18.45 11.01 -1.98
CA SER A 169 -19.88 11.30 -2.20
C SER A 169 -20.43 12.27 -1.14
N ARG A 170 -20.10 12.10 0.15
CA ARG A 170 -20.52 13.05 1.20
C ARG A 170 -19.95 14.46 1.04
N LYS A 171 -18.69 14.59 0.59
CA LYS A 171 -18.06 15.91 0.33
C LYS A 171 -18.59 16.56 -0.96
N ALA A 172 -18.82 15.78 -2.02
CA ALA A 172 -19.41 16.27 -3.26
C ALA A 172 -20.88 16.68 -3.07
N ALA A 173 -21.68 15.88 -2.36
CA ALA A 173 -23.06 16.19 -2.00
C ALA A 173 -23.15 17.48 -1.15
N ARG A 174 -22.31 17.61 -0.11
CA ARG A 174 -22.23 18.86 0.68
C ARG A 174 -21.78 20.08 -0.13
N LYS A 175 -20.97 19.90 -1.18
CA LYS A 175 -20.57 21.00 -2.06
C LYS A 175 -21.71 21.42 -2.99
N GLY A 176 -22.52 20.48 -3.46
CA GLY A 176 -23.74 20.75 -4.23
C GLY A 176 -24.79 21.51 -3.43
N GLU A 177 -25.13 21.02 -2.24
CA GLU A 177 -26.13 21.66 -1.35
C GLU A 177 -25.74 23.07 -0.90
N ARG A 178 -24.43 23.37 -0.80
CA ARG A 178 -23.93 24.71 -0.46
C ARG A 178 -23.99 25.68 -1.64
N LEU A 179 -23.95 25.18 -2.87
CA LEU A 179 -24.05 26.00 -4.07
C LEU A 179 -25.51 26.34 -4.39
N GLU A 180 -26.43 25.39 -4.21
CA GLU A 180 -27.87 25.59 -4.40
C GLU A 180 -28.44 26.64 -3.42
N ARG A 181 -28.12 26.53 -2.13
CA ARG A 181 -28.52 27.56 -1.14
C ARG A 181 -28.01 28.96 -1.47
N ARG A 182 -26.83 29.06 -2.08
CA ARG A 182 -26.24 30.34 -2.48
C ARG A 182 -26.90 30.93 -3.73
N HIS A 183 -27.56 30.12 -4.55
CA HIS A 183 -28.37 30.59 -5.67
C HIS A 183 -29.76 31.05 -5.21
N GLU A 184 -30.40 30.34 -4.27
CA GLU A 184 -31.70 30.73 -3.70
C GLU A 184 -31.63 32.02 -2.86
N GLU A 185 -30.57 32.23 -2.08
CA GLU A 185 -30.37 33.48 -1.33
C GLU A 185 -30.13 34.70 -2.23
N ARG A 186 -29.66 34.48 -3.47
CA ARG A 186 -29.37 35.53 -4.45
C ARG A 186 -30.57 35.92 -5.30
N SER A 187 -31.53 35.02 -5.49
CA SER A 187 -32.78 35.30 -6.20
C SER A 187 -33.83 36.00 -5.33
N THR A 188 -33.73 35.89 -4.00
CA THR A 188 -34.66 36.56 -3.07
C THR A 188 -34.33 38.03 -2.77
N SER A 189 -33.12 38.52 -3.09
CA SER A 189 -32.69 39.89 -2.77
C SER A 189 -32.98 40.94 -3.84
N ASP A 190 -33.30 40.53 -5.07
CA ASP A 190 -33.45 41.45 -6.22
C ASP A 190 -34.92 41.87 -6.48
N GLY A 191 -35.85 41.55 -5.56
CA GLY A 191 -37.30 41.71 -5.76
C GLY A 191 -37.99 42.88 -5.05
N LEU A 192 -37.27 43.82 -4.41
CA LEU A 192 -37.89 44.95 -3.70
C LEU A 192 -37.27 46.29 -4.13
N GLY A 193 -37.86 46.92 -5.13
CA GLY A 193 -37.59 48.31 -5.48
C GLY A 193 -38.62 48.86 -6.46
N GLU A 194 -39.15 50.04 -6.14
CA GLU A 194 -40.02 50.91 -6.95
C GLU A 194 -41.53 50.59 -6.99
N GLY A 195 -42.18 50.79 -5.84
CA GLY A 195 -43.62 51.07 -5.77
C GLY A 195 -43.88 52.57 -6.00
N HIS A 196 -44.48 52.88 -7.15
CA HIS A 196 -44.92 54.20 -7.59
C HIS A 196 -46.03 54.75 -6.66
N GLU A 197 -45.86 55.95 -6.10
CA GLU A 197 -46.87 56.63 -5.29
C GLU A 197 -47.76 57.53 -6.19
N PRO A 198 -49.09 57.36 -6.25
CA PRO A 198 -49.95 58.28 -6.98
C PRO A 198 -50.59 59.31 -6.04
N ALA A 199 -50.17 60.58 -6.15
CA ALA A 199 -50.87 61.70 -5.52
C ALA A 199 -52.01 62.18 -6.43
N SER A 200 -53.26 62.09 -5.94
CA SER A 200 -54.46 62.64 -6.59
C SER A 200 -55.13 63.68 -5.69
N LEU A 201 -55.29 64.88 -6.26
CA LEU A 201 -56.21 66.00 -5.97
C LEU A 201 -56.31 66.58 -4.54
#